data_AF-A0A7W0YUE1-F1
#
_entry.id   AF-A0A7W0YUE1-F1
#
_cell.length_a   1.000
_cell.length_b   1.000
_cell.length_c   1.000
_cell.angle_alpha   90.00
_cell.angle_beta   90.00
_cell.angle_gamma   90.00
#
_symmetry.space_group_name_H-M   'P 1'
#
loop_
_entity.id
_entity.type
_entity.pdbx_description
1 polymer ?
#
loop_
_entity_poly.entity_id
_entity_poly.type
_entity_poly.pdbx_seq_one_letter_code
_entity_poly.pdbx_strand_id
1 'polypeptide(L)' 'LRRLESVGASKLHQPEQARIRDAADTLVLAVTLDDARAALEDLDALCERLVETGRWTEESAAELAQDVLACGPLAPVK' A
#
# COMPACT_ATOMS: atom_id res chain seq x y z
N LEU A 1 5.94 7.37 -1.54
CA LEU A 1 4.83 6.60 -2.14
C LEU A 1 4.16 7.43 -3.22
N ARG A 2 4.52 7.19 -4.49
CA ARG A 2 4.12 8.02 -5.64
C ARG A 2 2.60 8.01 -5.87
N ARG A 3 1.93 6.93 -5.48
CA ARG A 3 0.50 6.75 -5.64
C ARG A 3 -0.36 7.52 -4.64
N LEU A 4 0.10 7.70 -3.39
CA LEU A 4 -0.58 8.61 -2.45
C LEU A 4 -0.55 10.06 -2.94
N GLU A 5 0.48 10.44 -3.70
CA GLU A 5 0.60 11.75 -4.34
C GLU A 5 -0.24 11.83 -5.64
N SER A 6 -0.28 10.75 -6.43
CA SER A 6 -0.94 10.66 -7.75
C SER A 6 -2.46 10.46 -7.72
N VAL A 7 -2.97 9.53 -6.89
CA VAL A 7 -4.42 9.28 -6.75
C VAL A 7 -5.10 10.44 -6.00
N GLY A 8 -4.28 11.32 -5.42
CA GLY A 8 -4.69 12.43 -4.60
C GLY A 8 -5.17 11.93 -3.24
N ALA A 9 -4.66 12.57 -2.19
CA ALA A 9 -5.23 12.50 -0.84
C ALA A 9 -6.73 12.87 -0.78
N SER A 10 -7.34 13.27 -1.90
CA SER A 10 -8.76 13.60 -2.07
C SER A 10 -9.68 12.39 -2.29
N LYS A 11 -9.20 11.25 -2.82
CA LYS A 11 -10.04 10.04 -3.04
C LYS A 11 -9.96 9.02 -1.91
N LEU A 12 -8.88 9.04 -1.14
CA LEU A 12 -8.68 8.20 0.04
C LEU A 12 -9.04 8.97 1.30
N HIS A 13 -9.81 8.36 2.19
CA HIS A 13 -10.06 8.92 3.51
C HIS A 13 -8.77 8.88 4.34
N GLN A 14 -8.65 9.81 5.30
CA GLN A 14 -7.50 9.90 6.20
C GLN A 14 -7.09 8.57 6.87
N PRO A 15 -8.01 7.72 7.39
CA PRO A 15 -7.63 6.41 7.94
C PRO A 15 -7.10 5.42 6.88
N GLU A 16 -7.58 5.51 5.65
CA GLU A 16 -7.11 4.66 4.54
C GLU A 16 -5.67 5.07 4.16
N GLN A 17 -5.40 6.37 4.09
CA GLN A 17 -4.04 6.87 3.85
C GLN A 17 -3.08 6.52 4.99
N ALA A 18 -3.54 6.57 6.24
CA ALA A 18 -2.73 6.19 7.39
C ALA A 18 -2.31 4.72 7.29
N ARG A 19 -3.26 3.81 7.03
CA ARG A 19 -2.98 2.38 6.83
C ARG A 19 -1.97 2.11 5.72
N ILE A 20 -2.08 2.82 4.60
CA ILE A 20 -1.13 2.66 3.49
C ILE A 20 0.28 3.11 3.88
N ARG A 21 0.38 4.22 4.63
CA ARG A 21 1.69 4.69 5.14
C ARG A 21 2.25 3.71 6.17
N ASP A 22 1.44 3.23 7.10
CA ASP A 22 1.85 2.26 8.10
C ASP A 22 2.34 0.95 7.47
N ALA A 23 1.68 0.47 6.41
CA ALA A 23 2.13 -0.72 5.67
C ALA A 23 3.49 -0.49 4.99
N ALA A 24 3.69 0.67 4.36
CA ALA A 24 4.98 1.01 3.76
C ALA A 24 6.09 1.20 4.79
N ASP A 25 5.82 1.87 5.90
CA ASP A 25 6.76 2.05 7.01
C ASP A 25 7.12 0.69 7.63
N THR A 26 6.13 -0.19 7.79
CA THR A 26 6.36 -1.56 8.25
C THR A 26 7.25 -2.31 7.28
N LEU A 27 7.04 -2.20 5.97
CA LEU A 27 7.92 -2.82 4.96
C LEU A 27 9.35 -2.27 5.00
N VAL A 28 9.53 -0.96 5.19
CA VAL A 28 10.85 -0.33 5.32
C VAL A 28 11.57 -0.83 6.58
N LEU A 29 10.84 -1.00 7.69
CA LEU A 29 11.37 -1.36 9.00
C LEU A 29 11.32 -2.86 9.30
N ALA A 30 10.76 -3.67 8.40
CA ALA A 30 10.50 -5.09 8.62
C ALA A 30 11.81 -5.83 8.91
N VAL A 31 11.89 -6.44 10.08
CA VAL A 31 13.02 -7.27 10.51
C VAL A 31 12.82 -8.71 10.04
N THR A 32 11.55 -9.13 9.91
CA THR A 32 11.19 -10.47 9.46
C THR A 32 10.27 -10.44 8.24
N LEU A 33 10.28 -11.54 7.48
CA LEU A 33 9.35 -11.76 6.37
C LEU A 33 7.90 -11.81 6.83
N ASP A 34 7.63 -12.24 8.07
CA ASP A 34 6.27 -12.28 8.61
C ASP A 34 5.70 -10.88 8.88
N ASP A 35 6.53 -9.94 9.35
CA ASP A 35 6.12 -8.54 9.54
C ASP A 35 5.74 -7.91 8.19
N ALA A 36 6.57 -8.13 7.17
CA ALA A 36 6.31 -7.68 5.82
C ALA A 36 5.04 -8.31 5.22
N ARG A 37 4.83 -9.62 5.46
CA ARG A 37 3.64 -10.33 4.98
C ARG A 37 2.36 -9.81 5.62
N ALA A 38 2.35 -9.62 6.94
CA ALA A 38 1.18 -9.09 7.65
C ALA A 38 0.79 -7.67 7.16
N ALA A 39 1.79 -6.82 6.91
CA ALA A 39 1.56 -5.48 6.36
C ALA A 39 0.98 -5.52 4.93
N LEU A 40 1.45 -6.44 4.09
CA LEU A 40 0.92 -6.63 2.75
C LEU A 40 -0.51 -7.20 2.77
N GLU A 41 -0.82 -8.11 3.69
CA GLU A 41 -2.18 -8.66 3.86
C GLU A 41 -3.20 -7.57 4.26
N ASP A 42 -2.87 -6.66 5.19
CA ASP A 42 -3.78 -5.53 5.52
C ASP A 42 -3.93 -4.54 4.37
N LEU A 43 -2.85 -4.30 3.60
CA LEU A 43 -2.88 -3.46 2.40
C LEU A 43 -3.80 -4.07 1.33
N ASP A 44 -3.72 -5.37 1.11
CA ASP A 44 -4.52 -6.08 0.10
C ASP A 44 -6.01 -6.03 0.47
N ALA A 45 -6.34 -6.33 1.74
CA ALA A 45 -7.71 -6.22 2.25
C ALA A 45 -8.27 -4.79 2.18
N LEU A 46 -7.44 -3.75 2.29
CA LEU A 46 -7.87 -2.37 2.03
C LEU A 46 -8.16 -2.15 0.54
N CYS A 47 -7.29 -2.62 -0.34
CA CYS A 47 -7.44 -2.47 -1.78
C CYS A 47 -8.69 -3.19 -2.30
N GLU A 48 -8.91 -4.43 -1.87
CA GLU A 48 -10.10 -5.23 -2.20
C GLU A 48 -11.38 -4.45 -1.85
N ARG A 49 -11.50 -3.95 -0.62
CA ARG A 49 -12.68 -3.15 -0.20
C ARG A 49 -12.87 -1.89 -1.03
N LEU A 50 -11.78 -1.21 -1.43
CA LEU A 50 -11.87 -0.01 -2.27
C LEU A 50 -12.35 -0.35 -3.69
N VAL A 51 -11.98 -1.53 -4.22
CA VAL A 51 -12.44 -2.03 -5.52
C VAL A 51 -13.90 -2.51 -5.43
N GLU A 52 -14.26 -3.28 -4.40
CA GLU A 52 -15.63 -3.76 -4.18
C GLU A 52 -16.64 -2.63 -4.04
N THR A 53 -16.25 -1.52 -3.41
CA THR A 53 -17.09 -0.33 -3.29
C THR A 53 -17.13 0.52 -4.56
N GLY A 54 -16.45 0.11 -5.63
CA GLY A 54 -16.35 0.81 -6.91
C GLY A 54 -15.59 2.13 -6.84
N ARG A 55 -14.92 2.42 -5.71
CA ARG A 55 -14.14 3.66 -5.54
C ARG A 55 -12.83 3.58 -6.32
N TRP A 56 -12.24 2.39 -6.42
CA TRP A 56 -10.99 2.11 -7.12
C TRP A 56 -11.17 1.05 -8.20
N THR A 57 -10.29 1.08 -9.22
CA THR A 57 -10.14 -0.02 -10.18
C THR A 57 -9.11 -1.02 -9.67
N GLU A 58 -9.15 -2.26 -10.20
CA GLU A 58 -8.15 -3.29 -9.92
C GLU A 58 -6.74 -2.85 -10.36
N GLU A 59 -6.63 -2.22 -11.53
CA GLU A 59 -5.37 -1.64 -12.04
C GLU A 59 -4.79 -0.67 -11.03
N SER A 60 -5.66 0.21 -10.51
CA SER A 60 -5.33 1.09 -9.41
C SER A 60 -4.77 0.24 -8.26
N ALA A 61 -5.55 -0.61 -7.60
CA ALA A 61 -5.08 -1.45 -6.48
C ALA A 61 -3.68 -2.07 -6.71
N ALA A 62 -3.45 -2.71 -7.87
CA ALA A 62 -2.19 -3.32 -8.24
C ALA A 62 -1.01 -2.34 -8.26
N GLU A 63 -1.19 -1.11 -8.77
CA GLU A 63 -0.15 -0.09 -8.75
C GLU A 63 0.24 0.34 -7.32
N LEU A 64 -0.69 0.35 -6.35
CA LEU A 64 -0.28 0.68 -4.95
C LEU A 64 0.51 -0.45 -4.35
N ALA A 65 0.08 -1.69 -4.57
CA ALA A 65 0.83 -2.84 -4.09
C ALA A 65 2.28 -2.77 -4.60
N GLN A 66 2.49 -2.45 -5.88
CA GLN A 66 3.83 -2.23 -6.43
C GLN A 66 4.58 -1.07 -5.78
N ASP A 67 3.93 0.08 -5.61
CA ASP A 67 4.54 1.25 -4.95
C ASP A 67 4.97 0.99 -3.51
N VAL A 68 4.17 0.22 -2.76
CA VAL A 68 4.44 -0.16 -1.38
C VAL A 68 5.53 -1.24 -1.31
N LEU A 69 5.48 -2.25 -2.20
CA LEU A 69 6.54 -3.25 -2.33
C LEU A 69 7.89 -2.61 -2.66
N ALA A 70 7.90 -1.55 -3.47
CA ALA A 70 9.09 -0.78 -3.79
C ALA A 70 9.69 0.01 -2.60
N CYS A 71 9.00 0.05 -1.44
CA CYS A 71 9.54 0.61 -0.21
C CYS A 71 10.26 -0.43 0.66
N GLY A 72 10.02 -1.73 0.44
CA GLY A 72 10.60 -2.80 1.27
C GLY A 72 12.09 -3.08 0.99
N PRO A 73 12.74 -3.95 1.80
CA PRO A 73 14.18 -4.26 1.69
C PRO A 73 14.58 -4.96 0.37
N LEU A 74 13.60 -5.45 -0.38
CA LEU A 74 13.78 -6.04 -1.72
C LEU A 74 13.75 -4.99 -2.84
N ALA A 75 13.52 -3.71 -2.51
CA ALA A 75 13.61 -2.64 -3.47
C ALA A 75 15.01 -2.62 -4.09
N PRO A 76 15.14 -2.60 -5.42
CA PRO A 76 16.46 -2.56 -6.05
C PRO A 76 17.18 -1.28 -5.61
N VAL A 77 18.26 -1.44 -4.85
CA VAL A 77 19.21 -0.36 -4.58
C VAL A 77 19.87 0.01 -5.90
N LYS A 78 19.70 1.27 -6.30
CA LYS A 78 20.21 1.79 -7.56
C LYS A 78 21.68 2.20 -7.42
#